data_AF-A0A0A2HV59-F1
#
_entry.id   AF-A0A0A2HV59-F1
#
_cell.length_a   1.000
_cell.length_b   1.000
_cell.length_c   1.000
_cell.angle_alpha   90.00
_cell.angle_beta   90.00
_cell.angle_gamma   90.00
#
_symmetry.space_group_name_H-M   'P 1'
#
loop_
_entity.id
_entity.type
_entity.pdbx_description
1 polymer ?
#
loop_
_entity_poly.entity_id
_entity_poly.type
_entity_poly.pdbx_seq_one_letter_code
_entity_poly.pdbx_strand_id
1 'polypeptide(L)'
;MDLAEAFRNYKDKIVDRWVDYTLSTYQSSSFFKKERDIFANPVGGNIREALKKLFSLLVKGAGTEEMIPPLEQILKIRSIQEFSPSQAVAPLNAVKHITREILAADKERRHLVSELYDFEFAVDLAILAAFDIYMQCRERLYQTRIQEIKTGTHILTDSKCPSAVQKNKLQDSIPKVESI
;
A
#
# COMPACT_ATOMS: atom_id res chain seq x y z
N MET A 1 -9.50 -18.13 26.99
CA MET A 1 -9.57 -17.34 25.75
C MET A 1 -8.49 -17.89 24.84
N ASP A 2 -8.90 -18.45 23.70
CA ASP A 2 -7.97 -19.02 22.72
C ASP A 2 -7.44 -17.93 21.76
N LEU A 3 -6.46 -18.29 20.93
CA LEU A 3 -5.87 -17.36 19.96
C LEU A 3 -6.91 -16.82 18.96
N ALA A 4 -7.89 -17.64 18.55
CA ALA A 4 -8.93 -17.21 17.62
C ALA A 4 -9.84 -16.13 18.23
N GLU A 5 -10.18 -16.25 19.51
CA GLU A 5 -10.90 -15.24 20.27
C GLU A 5 -10.06 -13.97 20.46
N ALA A 6 -8.75 -14.10 20.69
CA ALA A 6 -7.83 -12.95 20.74
C ALA A 6 -7.80 -12.18 19.42
N PHE A 7 -7.71 -12.87 18.30
CA PHE A 7 -7.80 -12.21 17.00
C PHE A 7 -9.11 -11.49 16.78
N ARG A 8 -10.25 -12.04 17.25
CA ARG A 8 -11.55 -11.34 17.17
C ARG A 8 -11.57 -10.09 18.04
N ASN A 9 -11.13 -10.20 19.30
CA ASN A 9 -11.19 -9.11 20.27
C ASN A 9 -10.23 -7.96 19.95
N TYR A 10 -9.05 -8.26 19.39
CA TYR A 10 -8.06 -7.25 19.03
C TYR A 10 -8.06 -6.87 17.54
N LYS A 11 -8.99 -7.41 16.74
CA LYS A 11 -9.02 -7.22 15.29
C LYS A 11 -8.87 -5.76 14.87
N ASP A 12 -9.75 -4.89 15.37
CA ASP A 12 -9.77 -3.49 14.98
C ASP A 12 -8.49 -2.78 15.43
N LYS A 13 -7.99 -3.08 16.63
CA LYS A 13 -6.73 -2.51 17.15
C LYS A 13 -5.51 -2.92 16.31
N ILE A 14 -5.44 -4.19 15.89
CA ILE A 14 -4.35 -4.70 15.04
C ILE A 14 -4.44 -4.06 13.66
N VAL A 15 -5.61 -4.10 13.02
CA VAL A 15 -5.83 -3.57 11.67
C VAL A 15 -5.60 -2.05 11.64
N ASP A 16 -6.06 -1.30 12.63
CA ASP A 16 -5.86 0.16 12.68
C ASP A 16 -4.38 0.53 12.80
N ARG A 17 -3.61 -0.16 13.65
CA ARG A 17 -2.15 0.03 13.72
C ARG A 17 -1.47 -0.38 12.43
N TRP A 18 -1.94 -1.45 11.79
CA TRP A 18 -1.37 -1.95 10.54
C TRP A 18 -1.61 -1.00 9.38
N VAL A 19 -2.82 -0.44 9.29
CA VAL A 19 -3.16 0.62 8.34
C VAL A 19 -2.33 1.86 8.61
N ASP A 20 -2.24 2.31 9.87
CA ASP A 20 -1.46 3.51 10.21
C ASP A 20 0.01 3.35 9.83
N TYR A 21 0.61 2.21 10.15
CA TYR A 21 1.97 1.86 9.72
C TYR A 21 2.09 1.91 8.18
N THR A 22 1.19 1.24 7.48
CA THR A 22 1.21 1.17 6.01
C THR A 22 1.11 2.56 5.37
N LEU A 23 0.15 3.37 5.81
CA LEU A 23 -0.06 4.73 5.28
C LEU A 23 1.08 5.68 5.65
N SER A 24 1.80 5.43 6.75
CA SER A 24 3.02 6.19 7.11
C SER A 24 4.15 6.02 6.10
N THR A 25 4.17 4.94 5.33
CA THR A 25 5.22 4.69 4.34
C THR A 25 5.08 5.55 3.07
N TYR A 26 3.96 6.25 2.90
CA TYR A 26 3.73 7.14 1.76
C TYR A 26 4.25 8.55 2.05
N GLN A 27 4.75 9.25 1.02
CA GLN A 27 5.20 10.63 1.15
C GLN A 27 4.07 11.55 1.65
N SER A 28 2.84 11.39 1.13
CA SER A 28 1.63 12.12 1.54
C SER A 28 0.89 11.49 2.73
N SER A 29 1.62 10.86 3.66
CA SER A 29 1.04 10.09 4.77
C SER A 29 0.05 10.87 5.64
N SER A 30 0.28 12.16 5.88
CA SER A 30 -0.58 12.99 6.73
C SER A 30 -2.00 13.16 6.16
N PHE A 31 -2.12 13.29 4.83
CA PHE A 31 -3.41 13.36 4.14
C PHE A 31 -4.13 12.02 4.20
N PHE A 32 -3.45 10.94 3.80
CA PHE A 32 -4.07 9.61 3.72
C PHE A 32 -4.55 9.06 5.08
N LYS A 33 -3.92 9.50 6.18
CA LYS A 33 -4.33 9.13 7.53
C LYS A 33 -5.56 9.91 8.02
N LYS A 34 -5.64 11.21 7.71
CA LYS A 34 -6.67 12.12 8.22
C LYS A 34 -7.98 12.02 7.44
N GLU A 35 -7.90 12.03 6.11
CA GLU A 35 -9.09 12.00 5.27
C GLU A 35 -9.71 10.60 5.27
N ARG A 36 -11.00 10.52 5.61
CA ARG A 36 -11.74 9.25 5.74
C ARG A 36 -12.72 9.03 4.59
N ASP A 37 -13.08 10.10 3.86
CA ASP A 37 -13.91 9.97 2.68
C ASP A 37 -13.16 9.21 1.57
N ILE A 38 -13.79 8.15 1.04
CA ILE A 38 -13.14 7.26 0.07
C ILE A 38 -13.01 7.90 -1.32
N PHE A 39 -13.86 8.87 -1.66
CA PHE A 39 -13.77 9.59 -2.92
C PHE A 39 -12.66 10.63 -2.89
N ALA A 40 -12.48 11.32 -1.76
CA ALA A 40 -11.38 12.24 -1.53
C ALA A 40 -10.03 11.52 -1.28
N ASN A 41 -10.06 10.34 -0.69
CA ASN A 41 -8.88 9.54 -0.34
C ASN A 41 -9.01 8.07 -0.78
N PRO A 42 -8.98 7.81 -2.09
CA PRO A 42 -9.10 6.44 -2.61
C PRO A 42 -7.93 5.56 -2.15
N VAL A 43 -6.72 6.10 -2.01
CA VAL A 43 -5.55 5.34 -1.53
C VAL A 43 -5.79 4.83 -0.11
N GLY A 44 -6.13 5.72 0.82
CA GLY A 44 -6.39 5.36 2.21
C GLY A 44 -7.58 4.41 2.36
N GLY A 45 -8.66 4.63 1.61
CA GLY A 45 -9.83 3.75 1.61
C GLY A 45 -9.50 2.33 1.14
N ASN A 46 -8.84 2.19 -0.01
CA ASN A 46 -8.44 0.90 -0.57
C ASN A 46 -7.48 0.15 0.37
N ILE A 47 -6.49 0.83 0.97
CA ILE A 47 -5.56 0.21 1.91
C ILE A 47 -6.28 -0.28 3.16
N ARG A 48 -7.22 0.50 3.72
CA ARG A 48 -8.03 0.10 4.88
C ARG A 48 -8.85 -1.15 4.61
N GLU A 49 -9.57 -1.16 3.49
CA GLU A 49 -10.41 -2.28 3.09
C GLU A 49 -9.57 -3.55 2.87
N ALA A 50 -8.51 -3.44 2.05
CA ALA A 50 -7.66 -4.56 1.70
C ALA A 50 -6.98 -5.19 2.92
N LEU A 51 -6.41 -4.37 3.81
CA LEU A 51 -5.76 -4.88 5.03
C LEU A 51 -6.74 -5.51 6.00
N LYS A 52 -7.96 -4.96 6.15
CA LYS A 52 -9.02 -5.57 6.96
C LYS A 52 -9.42 -6.95 6.42
N LYS A 53 -9.55 -7.07 5.10
CA LYS A 53 -9.87 -8.34 4.43
C LYS A 53 -8.72 -9.33 4.56
N LEU A 54 -7.49 -8.90 4.28
CA LEU A 54 -6.29 -9.73 4.37
C LEU A 54 -6.08 -10.27 5.78
N PHE A 55 -6.21 -9.43 6.82
CA PHE A 55 -6.11 -9.89 8.21
C PHE A 55 -7.14 -11.00 8.52
N SER A 56 -8.36 -10.85 8.00
CA SER A 56 -9.43 -11.85 8.21
C SER A 56 -9.13 -13.18 7.52
N LEU A 57 -8.40 -13.17 6.40
CA LEU A 57 -7.97 -14.37 5.68
C LEU A 57 -6.79 -15.05 6.37
N LEU A 58 -5.80 -14.25 6.80
CA LEU A 58 -4.63 -14.74 7.55
C LEU A 58 -5.04 -15.45 8.83
N VAL A 59 -5.95 -14.86 9.61
CA VAL A 59 -6.46 -15.47 10.86
C VAL A 59 -7.24 -16.76 10.62
N LYS A 60 -7.85 -16.92 9.43
CA LYS A 60 -8.57 -18.15 9.06
C LYS A 60 -7.65 -19.23 8.49
N GLY A 61 -6.37 -18.94 8.25
CA GLY A 61 -5.48 -19.84 7.52
C GLY A 61 -5.93 -20.08 6.08
N ALA A 62 -6.54 -19.06 5.44
CA ALA A 62 -7.00 -19.16 4.06
C ALA A 62 -5.83 -19.43 3.09
N GLY A 63 -6.13 -20.08 1.98
CA GLY A 63 -5.12 -20.36 0.95
C GLY A 63 -4.60 -19.09 0.28
N THR A 64 -3.39 -19.15 -0.28
CA THR A 64 -2.75 -18.01 -0.97
C THR A 64 -3.63 -17.43 -2.08
N GLU A 65 -4.37 -18.28 -2.81
CA GLU A 65 -5.29 -17.83 -3.86
C GLU A 65 -6.38 -16.87 -3.37
N GLU A 66 -6.92 -17.11 -2.18
CA GLU A 66 -7.94 -16.24 -1.56
C GLU A 66 -7.35 -14.89 -1.12
N MET A 67 -6.04 -14.85 -0.86
CA MET A 67 -5.31 -13.65 -0.47
C MET A 67 -4.91 -12.79 -1.68
N ILE A 68 -4.93 -13.33 -2.90
CA ILE A 68 -4.55 -12.58 -4.11
C ILE A 68 -5.36 -11.28 -4.28
N PRO A 69 -6.71 -11.26 -4.20
CA PRO A 69 -7.47 -10.03 -4.43
C PRO A 69 -7.11 -8.85 -3.50
N PRO A 70 -7.06 -8.99 -2.16
CA PRO A 70 -6.64 -7.88 -1.30
C PRO A 70 -5.15 -7.53 -1.47
N LEU A 71 -4.29 -8.51 -1.78
CA LEU A 71 -2.89 -8.23 -2.09
C LEU A 71 -2.77 -7.37 -3.36
N GLU A 72 -3.42 -7.75 -4.46
CA GLU A 72 -3.44 -6.96 -5.69
C GLU A 72 -3.92 -5.51 -5.47
N GLN A 73 -4.95 -5.32 -4.65
CA GLN A 73 -5.47 -3.99 -4.33
C GLN A 73 -4.39 -3.09 -3.68
N ILE A 74 -3.58 -3.65 -2.77
CA ILE A 74 -2.47 -2.95 -2.12
C ILE A 74 -1.31 -2.73 -3.11
N LEU A 75 -0.87 -3.79 -3.78
CA LEU A 75 0.35 -3.80 -4.57
C LEU A 75 0.21 -3.04 -5.89
N LYS A 76 -0.97 -2.99 -6.51
CA LYS A 76 -1.23 -2.13 -7.69
C LYS A 76 -1.00 -0.66 -7.36
N ILE A 77 -1.57 -0.18 -6.25
CA ILE A 77 -1.37 1.22 -5.80
C ILE A 77 0.12 1.47 -5.53
N ARG A 78 0.77 0.58 -4.77
CA ARG A 78 2.19 0.73 -4.42
C ARG A 78 3.11 0.64 -5.64
N SER A 79 2.74 -0.11 -6.68
CA SER A 79 3.51 -0.21 -7.93
C SER A 79 3.56 1.10 -8.71
N ILE A 80 2.53 1.95 -8.59
CA ILE A 80 2.48 3.27 -9.23
C ILE A 80 3.26 4.31 -8.42
N GLN A 81 3.38 4.11 -7.10
CA GLN A 81 4.06 5.02 -6.17
C GLN A 81 5.59 4.81 -6.08
N GLU A 82 6.17 4.12 -7.07
CA GLU A 82 7.62 3.92 -7.25
C GLU A 82 8.39 3.35 -6.04
N PHE A 83 7.72 2.57 -5.19
CA PHE A 83 8.41 1.82 -4.13
C PHE A 83 9.40 0.81 -4.72
N SER A 84 10.51 0.52 -4.03
CA SER A 84 11.27 -0.70 -4.33
C SER A 84 10.43 -1.94 -4.01
N PRO A 85 10.74 -3.13 -4.59
CA PRO A 85 10.02 -4.36 -4.24
C PRO A 85 9.98 -4.64 -2.73
N SER A 86 11.10 -4.44 -2.03
CA SER A 86 11.18 -4.62 -0.58
C SER A 86 10.30 -3.60 0.18
N GLN A 87 10.31 -2.33 -0.24
CA GLN A 87 9.45 -1.30 0.35
C GLN A 87 7.96 -1.57 0.08
N ALA A 88 7.63 -2.15 -1.07
CA ALA A 88 6.26 -2.44 -1.45
C ALA A 88 5.63 -3.50 -0.53
N VAL A 89 6.37 -4.56 -0.22
CA VAL A 89 5.88 -5.69 0.59
C VAL A 89 6.13 -5.54 2.10
N ALA A 90 7.06 -4.68 2.52
CA ALA A 90 7.41 -4.47 3.93
C ALA A 90 6.21 -4.29 4.89
N PRO A 91 5.15 -3.54 4.53
CA PRO A 91 3.99 -3.42 5.40
C PRO A 91 3.33 -4.74 5.77
N LEU A 92 3.37 -5.76 4.90
CA LEU A 92 2.77 -7.06 5.19
C LEU A 92 3.45 -7.78 6.35
N ASN A 93 4.77 -7.63 6.49
CA ASN A 93 5.52 -8.20 7.60
C ASN A 93 5.17 -7.53 8.94
N ALA A 94 4.90 -6.22 8.93
CA ALA A 94 4.64 -5.44 10.15
C ALA A 94 3.50 -5.99 11.01
N VAL A 95 2.51 -6.66 10.41
CA VAL A 95 1.37 -7.23 11.16
C VAL A 95 1.81 -8.30 12.18
N LYS A 96 2.91 -9.01 11.92
CA LYS A 96 3.49 -10.00 12.86
C LYS A 96 3.93 -9.32 14.15
N HIS A 97 4.73 -8.26 14.02
CA HIS A 97 5.20 -7.47 15.16
C HIS A 97 4.05 -6.76 15.90
N ILE A 98 3.13 -6.14 15.16
CA ILE A 98 1.97 -5.44 15.75
C ILE A 98 1.11 -6.39 16.59
N THR A 99 0.83 -7.58 16.07
CA THR A 99 0.04 -8.60 16.76
C THR A 99 0.76 -9.07 18.03
N ARG A 100 2.05 -9.38 17.92
CA ARG A 100 2.89 -9.83 19.03
C ARG A 100 2.93 -8.79 20.16
N GLU A 101 3.13 -7.52 19.83
CA GLU A 101 3.14 -6.43 20.81
C GLU A 101 1.79 -6.27 21.52
N ILE A 102 0.69 -6.33 20.78
CA ILE A 102 -0.66 -6.17 21.35
C ILE A 102 -0.96 -7.29 22.34
N LEU A 103 -0.63 -8.55 22.00
CA LEU A 103 -0.85 -9.68 22.90
C LEU A 103 0.12 -9.66 24.09
N ALA A 104 1.39 -9.30 23.89
CA ALA A 104 2.38 -9.24 24.96
C ALA A 104 2.09 -8.15 26.01
N ALA A 105 1.49 -7.04 25.58
CA ALA A 105 1.06 -5.95 26.45
C ALA A 105 -0.09 -6.35 27.39
N ASP A 106 -0.87 -7.37 27.02
CA ASP A 106 -1.96 -7.87 27.83
C ASP A 106 -1.51 -9.02 28.74
N LYS A 107 -1.53 -8.81 30.06
CA LYS A 107 -1.07 -9.82 31.03
C LYS A 107 -1.84 -11.14 30.93
N GLU A 108 -3.13 -11.09 30.62
CA GLU A 108 -3.97 -12.29 30.52
C GLU A 108 -3.75 -13.04 29.21
N ARG A 109 -3.39 -12.34 28.13
CA ARG A 109 -3.22 -12.92 26.78
C ARG A 109 -1.77 -13.11 26.35
N ARG A 110 -0.79 -12.70 27.15
CA ARG A 110 0.64 -12.81 26.84
C ARG A 110 1.08 -14.23 26.47
N HIS A 111 0.49 -15.25 27.09
CA HIS A 111 0.81 -16.65 26.80
C HIS A 111 0.48 -17.04 25.35
N LEU A 112 -0.50 -16.39 24.71
CA LEU A 112 -0.88 -16.65 23.31
C LEU A 112 0.20 -16.21 22.30
N VAL A 113 1.21 -15.44 22.72
CA VAL A 113 2.32 -15.04 21.85
C VAL A 113 3.09 -16.27 21.32
N SER A 114 3.21 -17.34 22.11
CA SER A 114 3.86 -18.58 21.66
C SER A 114 3.04 -19.36 20.65
N GLU A 115 1.76 -19.03 20.46
CA GLU A 115 0.84 -19.71 19.53
C GLU A 115 0.79 -19.02 18.15
N LEU A 116 1.54 -17.94 17.94
CA LEU A 116 1.48 -17.14 16.71
C LEU A 116 2.13 -17.77 15.48
N TYR A 117 2.79 -18.92 15.59
CA TYR A 117 3.59 -19.50 14.50
C TYR A 117 2.81 -19.66 13.19
N ASP A 118 1.63 -20.28 13.23
CA ASP A 118 0.84 -20.54 12.01
C ASP A 118 0.38 -19.23 11.35
N PHE A 119 0.03 -18.22 12.14
CA PHE A 119 -0.30 -16.89 11.65
C PHE A 119 0.91 -16.21 11.01
N GLU A 120 2.07 -16.25 11.66
CA GLU A 120 3.32 -15.67 11.16
C GLU A 120 3.76 -16.35 9.85
N PHE A 121 3.61 -17.67 9.77
CA PHE A 121 3.88 -18.44 8.57
C PHE A 121 2.92 -18.10 7.42
N ALA A 122 1.62 -17.93 7.70
CA ALA A 122 0.66 -17.48 6.70
C ALA A 122 0.99 -16.08 6.14
N VAL A 123 1.49 -15.17 7.01
CA VAL A 123 1.98 -13.86 6.58
C VAL A 123 3.19 -14.00 5.65
N ASP A 124 4.13 -14.90 5.95
CA ASP A 124 5.30 -15.13 5.10
C ASP A 124 4.92 -15.64 3.71
N LEU A 125 3.96 -16.57 3.61
CA LEU A 125 3.41 -17.02 2.33
C LEU A 125 2.72 -15.88 1.57
N ALA A 126 1.95 -15.02 2.26
CA ALA A 126 1.32 -13.85 1.66
C ALA A 126 2.35 -12.84 1.13
N ILE A 127 3.49 -12.68 1.81
CA ILE A 127 4.59 -11.81 1.36
C ILE A 127 5.21 -12.32 0.06
N LEU A 128 5.43 -13.63 -0.07
CA LEU A 128 5.96 -14.22 -1.30
C LEU A 128 5.01 -13.96 -2.48
N ALA A 129 3.72 -14.23 -2.31
CA ALA A 129 2.72 -13.93 -3.32
C ALA A 129 2.64 -12.42 -3.65
N ALA A 130 2.72 -11.57 -2.64
CA ALA A 130 2.74 -10.12 -2.81
C ALA A 130 3.93 -9.63 -3.63
N PHE A 131 5.11 -10.23 -3.44
CA PHE A 131 6.30 -9.91 -4.20
C PHE A 131 6.08 -10.21 -5.69
N ASP A 132 5.56 -11.40 -6.01
CA ASP A 132 5.28 -11.77 -7.40
C ASP A 132 4.23 -10.85 -8.03
N ILE A 133 3.14 -10.55 -7.32
CA ILE A 133 2.10 -9.61 -7.77
C ILE A 133 2.69 -8.22 -8.04
N TYR A 134 3.55 -7.73 -7.14
CA TYR A 134 4.21 -6.44 -7.30
C TYR A 134 5.09 -6.39 -8.55
N MET A 135 5.89 -7.44 -8.76
CA MET A 135 6.77 -7.55 -9.92
C MET A 135 5.98 -7.61 -11.23
N GLN A 136 4.87 -8.36 -11.27
CA GLN A 136 3.96 -8.40 -12.42
C GLN A 136 3.36 -7.02 -12.71
N CYS A 137 2.98 -6.26 -11.67
CA CYS A 137 2.48 -4.89 -11.85
C CYS A 137 3.56 -3.97 -12.45
N ARG A 138 4.80 -4.02 -11.94
CA ARG A 138 5.92 -3.21 -12.47
C ARG A 138 6.30 -3.60 -13.89
N GLU A 139 6.33 -4.89 -14.19
CA GLU A 139 6.58 -5.37 -15.55
C GLU A 139 5.52 -4.83 -16.51
N ARG A 140 4.24 -4.95 -16.16
CA ARG A 140 3.13 -4.44 -16.99
C ARG A 140 3.25 -2.93 -17.22
N LEU A 141 3.57 -2.15 -16.19
CA LEU A 141 3.79 -0.70 -16.33
C LEU A 141 4.91 -0.40 -17.34
N TYR A 142 6.03 -1.12 -17.26
CA TYR A 142 7.13 -0.93 -18.20
C TYR A 142 6.80 -1.40 -19.61
N GLN A 143 6.10 -2.51 -19.78
CA GLN A 143 5.64 -2.98 -21.08
C GLN A 143 4.70 -1.96 -21.75
N THR A 144 3.75 -1.40 -20.98
CA THR A 144 2.89 -0.31 -21.45
C THR A 144 3.72 0.89 -21.89
N ARG A 145 4.69 1.31 -21.07
CA ARG A 145 5.56 2.44 -21.42
C ARG A 145 6.38 2.22 -22.69
N ILE A 146 6.94 1.03 -22.85
CA ILE A 146 7.68 0.65 -24.07
C ILE A 146 6.76 0.69 -25.29
N GLN A 147 5.52 0.22 -25.15
CA GLN A 147 4.54 0.23 -26.23
C GLN A 147 4.11 1.66 -26.63
N GLU A 148 3.92 2.56 -25.66
CA GLU A 148 3.65 3.98 -25.91
C GLU A 148 4.78 4.66 -26.70
N ILE A 149 6.03 4.32 -26.38
CA ILE A 149 7.20 4.83 -27.10
C ILE A 149 7.21 4.29 -28.53
N LYS A 150 7.06 2.97 -28.72
CA LYS A 150 7.08 2.32 -30.03
C LYS A 150 5.97 2.82 -30.97
N THR A 151 4.79 3.09 -30.44
CA THR A 151 3.63 3.57 -31.22
C THR A 151 3.65 5.07 -31.49
N GLY A 152 4.56 5.82 -30.85
CA GLY A 152 4.54 7.28 -30.88
C GLY A 152 3.45 7.93 -30.01
N THR A 153 2.62 7.13 -29.31
CA THR A 153 1.55 7.63 -28.43
C THR A 153 2.09 8.50 -27.29
N HIS A 154 3.34 8.27 -26.85
CA HIS A 154 3.99 9.11 -25.84
C HIS A 154 4.02 10.61 -26.22
N ILE A 155 3.96 10.95 -27.52
CA ILE A 155 3.85 12.34 -27.97
C ILE A 155 2.53 12.95 -27.49
N LEU A 156 1.44 12.18 -27.38
CA LEU A 156 0.16 12.70 -26.92
C LEU A 156 0.08 12.78 -25.40
N THR A 157 0.72 11.86 -24.68
CA THR A 157 0.65 11.78 -23.21
C THR A 157 1.69 12.66 -22.52
N ASP A 158 2.87 12.84 -23.13
CA ASP A 158 4.02 13.48 -22.49
C ASP A 158 4.39 14.83 -23.13
N SER A 159 3.78 15.18 -24.27
CA SER A 159 3.98 16.53 -24.82
C SER A 159 3.53 17.57 -23.82
N LYS A 160 4.37 18.58 -23.60
CA LYS A 160 3.97 19.76 -22.83
C LYS A 160 2.67 20.30 -23.41
N CYS A 161 1.65 20.40 -22.57
CA CYS A 161 0.34 20.91 -22.94
C CYS A 161 0.52 22.22 -23.74
N PRO A 162 0.00 22.34 -24.98
CA PRO A 162 0.27 23.51 -25.84
C PRO A 162 -0.09 24.83 -25.15
N SER A 163 -1.12 24.82 -24.31
CA SER A 163 -1.56 25.95 -23.48
C SER A 163 -0.55 26.34 -22.39
N ALA A 164 0.18 25.38 -21.81
CA ALA A 164 1.26 25.65 -20.85
C ALA A 164 2.52 26.17 -21.56
N VAL A 165 2.82 25.67 -22.77
CA VAL A 165 3.94 26.15 -23.60
C VAL A 165 3.70 27.60 -24.07
N GLN A 166 2.45 27.95 -24.42
CA GLN A 166 2.08 29.32 -24.77
C GLN A 166 2.18 30.28 -23.59
N LYS A 167 1.74 29.88 -22.38
CA LYS A 167 1.88 30.71 -21.17
C LYS A 167 3.35 30.99 -20.81
N ASN A 168 4.23 29.99 -20.92
CA ASN A 168 5.65 30.17 -20.62
C ASN A 168 6.33 31.11 -21.63
N LYS A 169 5.99 31.00 -22.93
CA LYS A 169 6.50 31.95 -23.95
C LYS A 169 6.06 33.39 -23.70
N LEU A 170 4.85 33.61 -23.20
CA LEU A 170 4.34 34.95 -22.84
C LEU A 170 5.06 35.53 -21.61
N GLN A 171 5.41 34.70 -20.62
CA GLN A 171 6.15 35.14 -19.43
C GLN A 171 7.61 35.47 -19.72
N ASP A 172 8.28 34.71 -20.60
CA ASP A 172 9.67 34.97 -20.99
C ASP A 172 9.82 36.21 -21.90
N SER A 173 8.73 36.71 -22.49
CA SER A 173 8.71 37.94 -23.31
C SER A 173 8.50 39.24 -22.51
N ILE A 174 8.24 39.16 -21.20
CA ILE A 174 8.06 40.34 -20.35
C ILE A 174 9.42 40.70 -19.75
N PRO A 175 10.01 41.88 -20.06
CA PRO A 175 11.29 42.27 -19.48
C PRO A 175 11.18 42.34 -17.96
N LYS A 176 12.07 41.63 -17.26
CA LYS A 176 12.17 41.70 -15.80
C LYS A 176 12.61 43.11 -15.44
N VAL A 177 11.73 43.85 -14.76
CA VAL A 177 12.09 45.11 -14.12
C VAL A 177 12.96 44.77 -12.91
N GLU A 178 14.26 45.03 -13.00
CA GLU A 178 15.15 45.01 -11.83
C GLU A 178 14.75 46.16 -10.91
N SER A 179 14.29 45.83 -9.70
CA SER A 179 14.02 46.81 -8.64
C SER A 179 15.32 47.14 -7.90
N ILE A 180 15.64 48.43 -7.88
CA ILE A 180 16.71 49.11 -7.12
C ILE A 180 16.58 48.84 -5.62
#